data_AF-A0A2H6B3P4-F1
#
_entry.id   AF-A0A2H6B3P4-F1
#
_cell.length_a   1.000
_cell.length_b   1.000
_cell.length_c   1.000
_cell.angle_alpha   90.00
_cell.angle_beta   90.00
_cell.angle_gamma   90.00
#
_symmetry.space_group_name_H-M   'P 1'
#
loop_
_entity.id
_entity.type
_entity.pdbx_description
1 polymer ?
#
loop_
_entity_poly.entity_id
_entity_poly.type
_entity_poly.pdbx_seq_one_letter_code
_entity_poly.pdbx_strand_id
1 'polypeptide(L)'
;MYALREWFRISPRGPDEDLELLEGDLRRTVHWLRLAVAIGLVVVALWAVATAASWRQTVGLFALTAITAGAAAATGAALGFLFGVPRIGRPEGEGSEQARLAFNTNLVEVSDWLTKLLLGATLVQIGDLAGYIGQIAGALADPSVPGHRGAVAAVLVYFFVVGFLGFYLVTQIYLTLAFKRASDYLSPSEDEESLQRVAKALRAVATGSQPAPAEEDDLRKQIELLRARLGDERLRRAMHQRLGVVARHSRVRTLLGELAAPEPEEGGGEKATARDEGRD
;
A
#
# COMPACT_ATOMS: atom_id res chain seq x y z
N MET A 1 -28.46 4.70 22.94
CA MET A 1 -27.10 5.30 22.82
C MET A 1 -25.95 4.28 22.90
N TYR A 2 -26.21 2.96 22.88
CA TYR A 2 -25.15 1.92 22.89
C TYR A 2 -24.82 1.35 21.50
N ALA A 3 -25.77 1.35 20.56
CA ALA A 3 -25.60 0.75 19.22
C ALA A 3 -24.68 1.54 18.26
N LEU A 4 -24.43 2.84 18.51
CA LEU A 4 -23.53 3.66 17.68
C LEU A 4 -22.04 3.51 18.03
N ARG A 5 -21.72 2.91 19.19
CA ARG A 5 -20.32 2.71 19.64
C ARG A 5 -19.69 1.45 19.03
N GLU A 6 -20.50 0.54 18.52
CA GLU A 6 -20.06 -0.75 17.95
C GLU A 6 -19.70 -0.62 16.46
N TRP A 7 -20.33 0.31 15.74
CA TRP A 7 -20.07 0.57 14.31
C TRP A 7 -18.70 1.21 14.04
N PHE A 8 -18.09 1.85 15.04
CA PHE A 8 -16.74 2.43 14.98
C PHE A 8 -15.64 1.51 15.52
N ARG A 9 -15.98 0.28 15.92
CA ARG A 9 -15.00 -0.74 16.28
C ARG A 9 -14.41 -1.28 14.98
N ILE A 10 -13.53 -0.49 14.35
CA ILE A 10 -12.55 -1.01 13.41
C ILE A 10 -11.73 -1.98 14.25
N SER A 11 -12.07 -3.27 14.19
CA SER A 11 -11.22 -4.30 14.78
C SER A 11 -9.81 -4.06 14.25
N PRO A 12 -8.78 -3.98 15.11
CA PRO A 12 -7.42 -3.84 14.63
C PRO A 12 -7.15 -5.01 13.67
N ARG A 13 -7.09 -4.69 12.38
CA ARG A 13 -6.84 -5.67 11.33
C ARG A 13 -5.38 -6.07 11.39
N GLY A 14 -5.11 -7.34 11.16
CA GLY A 14 -3.74 -7.81 11.06
C GLY A 14 -3.03 -7.10 9.89
N PRO A 15 -1.70 -6.93 9.95
CA PRO A 15 -0.92 -6.38 8.84
C PRO A 15 -1.19 -7.12 7.53
N ASP A 16 -1.39 -8.45 7.62
CA ASP A 16 -1.64 -9.34 6.48
C ASP A 16 -2.99 -9.05 5.80
N GLU A 17 -4.05 -8.76 6.56
CA GLU A 17 -5.39 -8.45 5.99
C GLU A 17 -5.38 -7.15 5.19
N ASP A 18 -4.63 -6.15 5.66
CA ASP A 18 -4.48 -4.87 4.98
C ASP A 18 -3.75 -5.00 3.64
N LEU A 19 -2.75 -5.88 3.56
CA LEU A 19 -2.01 -6.16 2.33
C LEU A 19 -2.89 -6.88 1.30
N GLU A 20 -3.64 -7.90 1.74
CA GLU A 20 -4.57 -8.64 0.87
C GLU A 20 -5.66 -7.74 0.27
N LEU A 21 -6.19 -6.80 1.06
CA LEU A 21 -7.16 -5.81 0.58
C LEU A 21 -6.57 -4.90 -0.50
N LEU A 22 -5.36 -4.38 -0.26
CA LEU A 22 -4.66 -3.52 -1.23
C LEU A 22 -4.31 -4.26 -2.53
N GLU A 23 -3.90 -5.52 -2.45
CA GLU A 23 -3.68 -6.37 -3.62
C GLU A 23 -4.97 -6.63 -4.41
N GLY A 24 -6.07 -6.88 -3.69
CA GLY A 24 -7.40 -7.00 -4.28
C GLY A 24 -7.84 -5.72 -4.98
N ASP A 25 -7.61 -4.56 -4.37
CA ASP A 25 -7.90 -3.24 -4.93
C ASP A 25 -7.07 -2.93 -6.17
N LEU A 26 -5.77 -3.25 -6.15
CA LEU A 26 -4.89 -3.10 -7.31
C LEU A 26 -5.39 -3.93 -8.49
N ARG A 27 -5.72 -5.21 -8.26
CA ARG A 27 -6.24 -6.10 -9.29
C ARG A 27 -7.55 -5.58 -9.87
N ARG A 28 -8.50 -5.20 -9.02
CA ARG A 28 -9.78 -4.62 -9.44
C ARG A 28 -9.58 -3.35 -10.27
N THR A 29 -8.69 -2.46 -9.84
CA THR A 29 -8.37 -1.21 -10.53
C THR A 29 -7.81 -1.49 -11.93
N VAL A 30 -6.85 -2.42 -12.05
CA VAL A 30 -6.28 -2.81 -13.35
C VAL A 30 -7.35 -3.43 -14.27
N HIS A 31 -8.27 -4.24 -13.72
CA HIS A 31 -9.37 -4.80 -14.51
C HIS A 31 -10.31 -3.70 -15.04
N TRP A 32 -10.74 -2.77 -14.20
CA TRP A 32 -11.57 -1.64 -14.63
C TRP A 32 -10.87 -0.74 -15.65
N LEU A 33 -9.57 -0.51 -15.49
CA LEU A 33 -8.77 0.26 -16.43
C LEU A 33 -8.72 -0.42 -17.81
N ARG A 34 -8.47 -1.74 -17.86
CA ARG A 34 -8.50 -2.51 -19.11
C ARG A 34 -9.88 -2.47 -19.77
N LEU A 35 -10.95 -2.57 -18.98
CA LEU A 35 -12.32 -2.46 -19.49
C LEU A 35 -12.59 -1.07 -20.08
N ALA A 36 -12.19 0.00 -19.40
CA ALA A 36 -12.35 1.37 -19.90
C ALA A 36 -11.62 1.57 -21.24
N VAL A 37 -10.36 1.14 -21.34
CA VAL A 37 -9.59 1.19 -22.60
C VAL A 37 -10.28 0.38 -23.70
N ALA A 38 -10.74 -0.84 -23.40
CA ALA A 38 -11.44 -1.68 -24.36
C ALA A 38 -12.73 -1.04 -24.86
N ILE A 39 -13.54 -0.48 -23.97
CA ILE A 39 -14.77 0.24 -24.32
C ILE A 39 -14.45 1.44 -25.22
N GLY A 40 -13.44 2.24 -24.88
CA GLY A 40 -13.02 3.36 -25.70
C GLY A 40 -12.60 2.94 -27.12
N LEU A 41 -11.80 1.87 -27.24
CA LEU A 41 -11.39 1.34 -28.54
C LEU A 41 -12.56 0.78 -29.35
N VAL A 42 -13.53 0.14 -28.70
CA VAL A 42 -14.76 -0.33 -29.35
C VAL A 42 -15.57 0.85 -29.88
N VAL A 43 -15.74 1.92 -29.09
CA VAL A 43 -16.44 3.12 -29.54
C VAL A 43 -15.74 3.76 -30.75
N VAL A 44 -14.40 3.83 -30.73
CA VAL A 44 -13.60 4.34 -31.86
C VAL A 44 -13.77 3.46 -33.10
N ALA A 45 -13.77 2.14 -32.96
CA ALA A 45 -14.00 1.21 -34.06
C ALA A 45 -15.41 1.35 -34.65
N LEU A 46 -16.44 1.42 -33.81
CA LEU A 46 -17.83 1.61 -34.25
C LEU A 46 -18.00 2.95 -34.96
N TRP A 47 -17.38 4.01 -34.45
CA TRP A 47 -17.40 5.32 -35.10
C TRP A 47 -16.72 5.30 -36.48
N ALA A 48 -15.56 4.65 -36.60
CA ALA A 48 -14.85 4.50 -37.87
C ALA A 48 -15.66 3.69 -38.89
N VAL A 49 -16.35 2.64 -38.46
CA VAL A 49 -17.25 1.83 -39.31
C VAL A 49 -18.47 2.65 -39.75
N ALA A 50 -19.09 3.39 -38.84
CA ALA A 50 -20.30 4.16 -39.14
C ALA A 50 -20.05 5.36 -40.07
N THR A 51 -18.81 5.86 -40.12
CA THR A 51 -18.46 7.11 -40.79
C THR A 51 -17.76 6.90 -42.14
N ALA A 52 -17.04 5.78 -42.30
CA ALA A 52 -16.27 5.52 -43.51
C ALA A 52 -17.16 5.05 -44.68
N ALA A 53 -16.82 5.49 -45.90
CA ALA A 53 -17.48 5.06 -47.14
C ALA A 53 -16.89 3.76 -47.74
N SER A 54 -15.74 3.31 -47.24
CA SER A 54 -15.07 2.10 -47.71
C SER A 54 -14.25 1.45 -46.60
N TRP A 55 -13.99 0.14 -46.73
CA TRP A 55 -13.17 -0.60 -45.76
C TRP A 55 -11.77 -0.02 -45.57
N ARG A 56 -11.12 0.43 -46.66
CA ARG A 56 -9.81 1.07 -46.58
C ARG A 56 -9.86 2.35 -45.73
N GLN A 57 -10.93 3.13 -45.88
CA GLN A 57 -11.15 4.34 -45.08
C GLN A 57 -11.47 4.00 -43.63
N THR A 58 -12.25 2.95 -43.35
CA THR A 58 -12.53 2.47 -41.98
C THR A 58 -11.22 2.15 -41.26
N VAL A 59 -10.35 1.35 -41.89
CA VAL A 59 -9.06 0.97 -41.31
C VAL A 59 -8.17 2.21 -41.10
N GLY A 60 -8.16 3.15 -42.05
CA GLY A 60 -7.41 4.40 -41.93
C GLY A 60 -7.87 5.27 -40.77
N LEU A 61 -9.18 5.50 -40.63
CA LEU A 61 -9.76 6.30 -39.55
C LEU A 61 -9.53 5.64 -38.18
N PHE A 62 -9.75 4.33 -38.09
CA PHE A 62 -9.49 3.58 -36.86
C PHE A 62 -8.01 3.63 -36.47
N ALA A 63 -7.09 3.39 -37.41
CA ALA A 63 -5.66 3.37 -37.13
C ALA A 63 -5.16 4.75 -36.65
N LEU A 64 -5.56 5.82 -37.32
CA LEU A 64 -5.17 7.18 -36.93
C LEU A 64 -5.68 7.51 -35.52
N THR A 65 -6.98 7.31 -35.28
CA THR A 65 -7.59 7.60 -33.97
C THR A 65 -7.07 6.69 -32.85
N ALA A 66 -6.75 5.43 -33.14
CA ALA A 66 -6.14 4.51 -32.18
C ALA A 66 -4.70 4.92 -31.81
N ILE A 67 -3.90 5.39 -32.77
CA ILE A 67 -2.56 5.94 -32.48
C ILE A 67 -2.69 7.21 -31.63
N THR A 68 -3.64 8.09 -31.96
CA THR A 68 -3.93 9.28 -31.15
C THR A 68 -4.37 8.93 -29.74
N ALA A 69 -5.24 7.92 -29.59
CA ALA A 69 -5.68 7.39 -28.30
C ALA A 69 -4.49 6.86 -27.49
N GLY A 70 -3.61 6.07 -28.11
CA GLY A 70 -2.41 5.53 -27.48
C GLY A 70 -1.45 6.62 -27.01
N ALA A 71 -1.21 7.64 -27.85
CA ALA A 71 -0.37 8.78 -27.50
C ALA A 71 -0.96 9.56 -26.31
N ALA A 72 -2.26 9.88 -26.34
CA ALA A 72 -2.94 10.57 -25.26
C ALA A 72 -2.92 9.77 -23.95
N ALA A 73 -3.19 8.46 -24.01
CA ALA A 73 -3.11 7.57 -22.87
C ALA A 73 -1.70 7.47 -22.30
N ALA A 74 -0.66 7.41 -23.14
CA ALA A 74 0.72 7.38 -22.70
C ALA A 74 1.14 8.69 -22.02
N THR A 75 0.78 9.84 -22.58
CA THR A 75 1.02 11.15 -21.96
C THR A 75 0.28 11.28 -20.62
N GLY A 76 -0.99 10.89 -20.60
CA GLY A 76 -1.79 10.84 -19.37
C GLY A 76 -1.14 9.93 -18.34
N ALA A 77 -0.76 8.71 -18.73
CA ALA A 77 -0.13 7.73 -17.86
C ALA A 77 1.21 8.22 -17.27
N ALA A 78 2.04 8.87 -18.08
CA ALA A 78 3.30 9.44 -17.61
C ALA A 78 3.06 10.50 -16.51
N LEU A 79 2.08 11.38 -16.71
CA LEU A 79 1.69 12.34 -15.68
C LEU A 79 1.06 11.64 -14.48
N GLY A 80 0.13 10.70 -14.70
CA GLY A 80 -0.53 9.94 -13.64
C GLY A 80 0.49 9.24 -12.73
N PHE A 81 1.48 8.59 -13.32
CA PHE A 81 2.61 7.98 -12.60
C PHE A 81 3.33 8.98 -11.72
N LEU A 82 3.69 10.16 -12.25
CA LEU A 82 4.42 11.18 -11.49
C LEU A 82 3.58 11.71 -10.32
N PHE A 83 2.29 11.97 -10.53
CA PHE A 83 1.38 12.45 -9.48
C PHE A 83 0.99 11.36 -8.48
N GLY A 84 1.06 10.10 -8.87
CA GLY A 84 0.72 8.94 -8.05
C GLY A 84 1.86 8.49 -7.12
N VAL A 85 2.99 9.19 -7.11
CA VAL A 85 4.07 8.92 -6.14
C VAL A 85 3.63 9.41 -4.75
N PRO A 86 3.52 8.53 -3.74
CA PRO A 86 3.12 8.94 -2.40
C PRO A 86 4.16 9.89 -1.81
N ARG A 87 3.69 11.04 -1.34
CA ARG A 87 4.53 12.03 -0.65
C ARG A 87 4.68 11.60 0.81
N ILE A 88 5.61 10.70 1.07
CA ILE A 88 5.98 10.41 2.46
C ILE A 88 6.77 11.63 2.95
N GLY A 89 6.24 12.32 3.96
CA GLY A 89 6.98 13.39 4.63
C GLY A 89 8.34 12.84 5.08
N ARG A 90 9.40 13.63 4.94
CA ARG A 90 10.73 13.27 5.49
C ARG A 90 10.50 12.78 6.93
N PRO A 91 10.78 11.51 7.24
CA PRO A 91 10.53 11.05 8.60
C PRO A 91 11.56 11.76 9.48
N GLU A 92 11.11 12.64 10.37
CA GLU A 92 11.96 13.28 11.35
C GLU A 92 12.17 12.29 12.50
N GLY A 93 13.33 11.61 12.50
CA GLY A 93 13.72 10.64 13.53
C GLY A 93 14.83 9.70 13.08
N GLU A 94 15.72 9.27 13.97
CA GLU A 94 16.94 8.50 13.66
C GLU A 94 16.69 7.09 13.08
N GLY A 95 15.47 6.54 13.16
CA GLY A 95 15.07 5.30 12.44
C GLY A 95 14.65 5.51 10.98
N SER A 96 14.72 6.74 10.47
CA SER A 96 14.25 7.14 9.15
C SER A 96 15.22 6.89 8.00
N GLU A 97 16.47 6.53 8.31
CA GLU A 97 17.50 6.38 7.29
C GLU A 97 17.26 5.12 6.45
N GLN A 98 16.83 4.00 7.06
CA GLN A 98 16.44 2.79 6.32
C GLN A 98 15.17 3.00 5.48
N ALA A 99 14.18 3.76 5.97
CA ALA A 99 12.99 4.12 5.19
C ALA A 99 13.32 5.06 4.01
N ARG A 100 14.33 5.93 4.17
CA ARG A 100 14.89 6.76 3.10
C ARG A 100 15.74 5.95 2.10
N LEU A 101 16.52 4.97 2.57
CA LEU A 101 17.34 4.07 1.75
C LEU A 101 16.50 3.07 0.94
N ALA A 102 15.33 2.69 1.46
CA ALA A 102 14.36 1.87 0.74
C ALA A 102 13.75 2.57 -0.49
N PHE A 103 14.01 3.87 -0.67
CA PHE A 103 13.38 4.65 -1.73
C PHE A 103 14.34 5.53 -2.54
N ASN A 104 13.96 5.76 -3.80
CA ASN A 104 14.63 6.68 -4.69
C ASN A 104 14.11 8.12 -4.45
N THR A 105 14.79 8.88 -3.61
CA THR A 105 14.44 10.29 -3.29
C THR A 105 14.32 11.20 -4.51
N ASN A 106 15.07 10.89 -5.58
CA ASN A 106 15.02 11.61 -6.85
C ASN A 106 13.60 11.64 -7.46
N LEU A 107 12.84 10.54 -7.36
CA LEU A 107 11.50 10.48 -7.95
C LEU A 107 10.48 11.35 -7.19
N VAL A 108 10.59 11.40 -5.86
CA VAL A 108 9.73 12.27 -5.04
C VAL A 108 10.02 13.73 -5.33
N GLU A 109 11.30 14.10 -5.43
CA GLU A 109 11.73 15.46 -5.71
C GLU A 109 11.30 15.92 -7.11
N VAL A 110 11.50 15.08 -8.12
CA VAL A 110 11.05 15.37 -9.49
C VAL A 110 9.52 15.51 -9.55
N SER A 111 8.77 14.65 -8.86
CA SER A 111 7.30 14.74 -8.80
C SER A 111 6.82 16.02 -8.12
N ASP A 112 7.43 16.42 -7.00
CA ASP A 112 7.07 17.63 -6.27
C ASP A 112 7.40 18.90 -7.07
N TRP A 113 8.58 18.96 -7.69
CA TRP A 113 8.97 20.06 -8.58
C TRP A 113 8.05 20.16 -9.80
N LEU A 114 7.76 19.03 -10.46
CA LEU A 114 6.87 18.99 -11.61
C LEU A 114 5.45 19.40 -11.23
N THR A 115 4.92 18.93 -10.09
CA THR A 115 3.57 19.30 -9.66
C THR A 115 3.46 20.80 -9.42
N LYS A 116 4.47 21.42 -8.82
CA LYS A 116 4.50 22.88 -8.60
C LYS A 116 4.54 23.64 -9.93
N LEU A 117 5.34 23.20 -10.89
CA LEU A 117 5.37 23.78 -12.23
C LEU A 117 4.03 23.64 -12.96
N LEU A 118 3.40 22.47 -12.89
CA LEU A 118 2.10 22.22 -13.51
C LEU A 118 0.98 23.04 -12.88
N LEU A 119 0.93 23.15 -11.55
CA LEU A 119 -0.01 24.02 -10.86
C LEU A 119 0.19 25.49 -11.26
N GLY A 120 1.44 25.94 -11.33
CA GLY A 120 1.77 27.30 -11.79
C GLY A 120 1.36 27.56 -13.24
N ALA A 121 1.69 26.64 -14.16
CA ALA A 121 1.31 26.73 -15.57
C ALA A 121 -0.22 26.69 -15.75
N THR A 122 -0.90 25.81 -15.02
CA THR A 122 -2.37 25.68 -15.07
C THR A 122 -3.04 26.97 -14.58
N LEU A 123 -2.53 27.60 -13.52
CA LEU A 123 -3.09 28.85 -13.00
C LEU A 123 -3.08 30.00 -14.01
N VAL A 124 -2.13 29.98 -14.95
CA VAL A 124 -1.95 31.03 -15.96
C VAL A 124 -2.58 30.66 -17.31
N GLN A 125 -2.56 29.38 -17.70
CA GLN A 125 -2.87 28.93 -19.07
C GLN A 125 -4.10 28.02 -19.19
N ILE A 126 -4.88 27.80 -18.12
CA ILE A 126 -6.05 26.92 -18.19
C ILE A 126 -7.09 27.37 -19.23
N GLY A 127 -7.18 28.68 -19.51
CA GLY A 127 -8.08 29.23 -20.52
C GLY A 127 -7.75 28.80 -21.96
N ASP A 128 -6.46 28.60 -22.26
CA ASP A 128 -6.01 28.27 -23.62
C ASP A 128 -6.02 26.77 -23.92
N LEU A 129 -6.17 25.93 -22.88
CA LEU A 129 -6.09 24.47 -22.99
C LEU A 129 -7.10 23.90 -23.99
N ALA A 130 -8.35 24.37 -23.96
CA ALA A 130 -9.37 23.96 -24.92
C ALA A 130 -9.00 24.36 -26.36
N GLY A 131 -8.35 25.52 -26.52
CA GLY A 131 -7.81 25.98 -27.80
C GLY A 131 -6.71 25.07 -28.34
N TYR A 132 -5.74 24.69 -27.50
CA TYR A 132 -4.67 23.76 -27.89
C TYR A 132 -5.19 22.37 -28.26
N ILE A 133 -6.12 21.81 -27.48
CA ILE A 133 -6.78 20.54 -27.82
C ILE A 133 -7.49 20.68 -29.17
N GLY A 134 -8.21 21.78 -29.38
CA GLY A 134 -8.90 22.06 -30.64
C GLY A 134 -7.95 22.22 -31.83
N GLN A 135 -6.75 22.76 -31.63
CA GLN A 135 -5.71 22.88 -32.67
C GLN A 135 -5.11 21.52 -33.03
N ILE A 136 -4.73 20.71 -32.03
CA ILE A 136 -4.22 19.35 -32.24
C ILE A 136 -5.27 18.50 -32.95
N ALA A 137 -6.52 18.53 -32.47
CA ALA A 137 -7.62 17.82 -33.10
C ALA A 137 -7.89 18.31 -34.53
N GLY A 138 -7.75 19.61 -34.79
CA GLY A 138 -7.85 20.17 -36.14
C GLY A 138 -6.74 19.70 -37.07
N ALA A 139 -5.50 19.59 -36.57
CA ALA A 139 -4.35 19.13 -37.34
C ALA A 139 -4.42 17.64 -37.68
N LEU A 140 -5.02 16.83 -36.80
CA LEU A 140 -5.18 15.39 -36.99
C LEU A 140 -6.48 15.01 -37.73
N ALA A 141 -7.46 15.91 -37.80
CA ALA A 141 -8.73 15.63 -38.44
C ALA A 141 -8.66 15.74 -39.96
N ASP A 142 -9.16 14.70 -40.62
CA ASP A 142 -9.55 14.75 -42.03
C ASP A 142 -10.80 15.64 -42.19
N PRO A 143 -10.72 16.77 -42.92
CA PRO A 143 -11.83 17.69 -43.13
C PRO A 143 -12.93 17.12 -44.03
N SER A 144 -12.65 16.06 -44.80
CA SER A 144 -13.66 15.38 -45.63
C SER A 144 -14.65 14.55 -44.80
N VAL A 145 -14.34 14.32 -43.52
CA VAL A 145 -15.14 13.50 -42.62
C VAL A 145 -15.92 14.36 -41.62
N PRO A 146 -17.25 14.43 -41.72
CA PRO A 146 -18.08 15.21 -40.80
C PRO A 146 -17.84 14.81 -39.34
N GLY A 147 -17.62 15.79 -38.47
CA GLY A 147 -17.47 15.57 -37.02
C GLY A 147 -16.14 14.95 -36.59
N HIS A 148 -15.21 14.63 -37.51
CA HIS A 148 -13.94 13.96 -37.18
C HIS A 148 -13.09 14.76 -36.19
N ARG A 149 -13.02 16.09 -36.34
CA ARG A 149 -12.33 16.96 -35.38
C ARG A 149 -12.87 16.82 -33.96
N GLY A 150 -14.19 16.74 -33.82
CA GLY A 150 -14.84 16.52 -32.52
C GLY A 150 -14.49 15.14 -31.95
N ALA A 151 -14.51 14.10 -32.80
CA ALA A 151 -14.13 12.75 -32.40
C ALA A 151 -12.67 12.66 -31.92
N VAL A 152 -11.73 13.27 -32.65
CA VAL A 152 -10.32 13.32 -32.25
C VAL A 152 -10.13 14.06 -30.93
N ALA A 153 -10.78 15.21 -30.75
CA ALA A 153 -10.73 15.96 -29.50
C ALA A 153 -11.26 15.13 -28.31
N ALA A 154 -12.39 14.44 -28.51
CA ALA A 154 -12.97 13.56 -27.49
C ALA A 154 -12.04 12.38 -27.15
N VAL A 155 -11.42 11.76 -28.17
CA VAL A 155 -10.43 10.67 -28.00
C VAL A 155 -9.21 11.14 -27.20
N LEU A 156 -8.65 12.32 -27.54
CA LEU A 156 -7.53 12.92 -26.82
C LEU A 156 -7.86 13.07 -25.33
N VAL A 157 -9.00 13.69 -25.00
CA VAL A 157 -9.40 13.93 -23.62
C VAL A 157 -9.70 12.62 -22.89
N TYR A 158 -10.49 11.74 -23.48
CA TYR A 158 -10.90 10.49 -22.85
C TYR A 158 -9.70 9.60 -22.50
N PHE A 159 -8.84 9.33 -23.48
CA PHE A 159 -7.70 8.44 -23.25
C PHE A 159 -6.62 9.09 -22.38
N PHE A 160 -6.44 10.41 -22.46
CA PHE A 160 -5.60 11.13 -21.50
C PHE A 160 -6.09 10.95 -20.06
N VAL A 161 -7.39 11.15 -19.80
CA VAL A 161 -7.98 11.01 -18.46
C VAL A 161 -7.89 9.56 -17.97
N VAL A 162 -8.19 8.58 -18.82
CA VAL A 162 -8.08 7.15 -18.49
C VAL A 162 -6.63 6.77 -18.17
N GLY A 163 -5.68 7.21 -18.98
CA GLY A 163 -4.25 6.98 -18.74
C GLY A 163 -3.79 7.64 -17.44
N PHE A 164 -4.15 8.91 -17.24
CA PHE A 164 -3.80 9.70 -16.05
C PHE A 164 -4.36 9.08 -14.78
N LEU A 165 -5.68 8.93 -14.67
CA LEU A 165 -6.31 8.38 -13.47
C LEU A 165 -5.90 6.93 -13.23
N GLY A 166 -5.78 6.14 -14.30
CA GLY A 166 -5.36 4.74 -14.23
C GLY A 166 -3.98 4.60 -13.61
N PHE A 167 -2.96 5.26 -14.17
CA PHE A 167 -1.60 5.18 -13.64
C PHE A 167 -1.43 5.92 -12.33
N TYR A 168 -2.18 6.99 -12.07
CA TYR A 168 -2.22 7.64 -10.77
C TYR A 168 -2.64 6.67 -9.66
N LEU A 169 -3.80 6.01 -9.82
CA LEU A 169 -4.31 5.07 -8.82
C LEU A 169 -3.42 3.84 -8.69
N VAL A 170 -3.00 3.26 -9.81
CA VAL A 170 -2.11 2.09 -9.80
C VAL A 170 -0.79 2.40 -9.11
N THR A 171 -0.16 3.52 -9.44
CA THR A 171 1.13 3.91 -8.83
C THR A 171 0.97 4.19 -7.35
N GLN A 172 -0.10 4.89 -6.97
CA GLN A 172 -0.40 5.20 -5.57
C GLN A 172 -0.60 3.93 -4.74
N ILE A 173 -1.42 2.98 -5.20
CA ILE A 173 -1.70 1.72 -4.50
C ILE A 173 -0.43 0.84 -4.48
N TYR A 174 0.25 0.69 -5.62
CA TYR A 174 1.44 -0.13 -5.73
C TYR A 174 2.57 0.35 -4.83
N LEU A 175 2.87 1.65 -4.83
CA LEU A 175 3.93 2.21 -3.99
C LEU A 175 3.53 2.14 -2.51
N THR A 176 2.27 2.38 -2.16
CA THR A 176 1.78 2.20 -0.78
C THR A 176 1.98 0.76 -0.30
N LEU A 177 1.66 -0.22 -1.16
CA LEU A 177 1.89 -1.64 -0.86
C LEU A 177 3.38 -1.96 -0.72
N ALA A 178 4.21 -1.43 -1.62
CA ALA A 178 5.65 -1.59 -1.55
C ALA A 178 6.23 -1.00 -0.25
N PHE A 179 5.71 0.16 0.20
CA PHE A 179 6.12 0.80 1.44
C PHE A 179 5.74 -0.02 2.67
N LYS A 180 4.52 -0.56 2.74
CA LYS A 180 4.11 -1.42 3.85
C LYS A 180 5.02 -2.65 3.94
N ARG A 181 5.22 -3.35 2.81
CA ARG A 181 6.12 -4.52 2.77
C ARG A 181 7.55 -4.18 3.19
N ALA A 182 8.12 -3.09 2.65
CA ALA A 182 9.48 -2.69 2.99
C ALA A 182 9.62 -2.31 4.48
N SER A 183 8.62 -1.65 5.06
CA SER A 183 8.56 -1.35 6.50
C SER A 183 8.55 -2.63 7.34
N ASP A 184 7.76 -3.63 6.94
CA ASP A 184 7.67 -4.92 7.65
C ASP A 184 8.99 -5.74 7.57
N TYR A 185 9.84 -5.49 6.58
CA TYR A 185 11.17 -6.10 6.47
C TYR A 185 12.26 -5.35 7.23
N LEU A 186 12.06 -4.06 7.52
CA LEU A 186 12.99 -3.22 8.26
C LEU A 186 12.70 -3.21 9.77
N SER A 187 11.44 -3.39 10.18
CA SER A 187 11.06 -3.56 11.58
C SER A 187 11.71 -4.75 12.31
N PRO A 188 12.03 -5.90 11.69
CA PRO A 188 12.61 -7.04 12.38
C PRO A 188 13.94 -6.71 13.06
N SER A 189 14.78 -5.82 12.49
CA SER A 189 16.02 -5.40 13.16
C SER A 189 15.79 -4.45 14.33
N GLU A 190 14.82 -3.55 14.23
CA GLU A 190 14.47 -2.63 15.32
C GLU A 190 13.77 -3.36 16.47
N ASP A 191 12.90 -4.30 16.14
CA ASP A 191 12.23 -5.19 17.08
C ASP A 191 13.25 -6.09 17.76
N GLU A 192 14.22 -6.64 17.02
CA GLU A 192 15.30 -7.47 17.57
C GLU A 192 16.19 -6.69 18.56
N GLU A 193 16.54 -5.44 18.23
CA GLU A 193 17.29 -4.56 19.14
C GLU A 193 16.48 -4.22 20.40
N SER A 194 15.20 -3.88 20.22
CA SER A 194 14.28 -3.56 21.33
C SER A 194 14.05 -4.79 22.24
N LEU A 195 13.85 -5.97 21.65
CA LEU A 195 13.77 -7.26 22.34
C LEU A 195 15.06 -7.54 23.14
N GLN A 196 16.23 -7.25 22.57
CA GLN A 196 17.51 -7.39 23.28
C GLN A 196 17.64 -6.42 24.45
N ARG A 197 17.23 -5.15 24.28
CA ARG A 197 17.24 -4.13 25.35
C ARG A 197 16.33 -4.53 26.50
N VAL A 198 15.09 -4.91 26.19
CA VAL A 198 14.12 -5.39 27.19
C VAL A 198 14.63 -6.67 27.87
N ALA A 199 15.14 -7.65 27.12
CA ALA A 199 15.67 -8.87 27.70
C ALA A 199 16.89 -8.62 28.61
N LYS A 200 17.77 -7.67 28.24
CA LYS A 200 18.93 -7.27 29.07
C LYS A 200 18.46 -6.61 30.37
N ALA A 201 17.49 -5.70 30.30
CA ALA A 201 16.92 -5.05 31.48
C ALA A 201 16.24 -6.07 32.41
N LEU A 202 15.44 -6.99 31.87
CA LEU A 202 14.79 -8.04 32.66
C LEU A 202 15.80 -9.00 33.30
N ARG A 203 16.90 -9.32 32.62
CA ARG A 203 18.01 -10.10 33.22
C ARG A 203 18.67 -9.36 34.37
N ALA A 204 18.91 -8.05 34.24
CA ALA A 204 19.48 -7.23 35.31
C ALA A 204 18.57 -7.23 36.56
N VAL A 205 17.26 -7.10 36.37
CA VAL A 205 16.26 -7.20 37.45
C VAL A 205 16.30 -8.57 38.14
N ALA A 206 16.47 -9.65 37.37
CA ALA A 206 16.57 -11.00 37.93
C ALA A 206 17.88 -11.25 38.70
N THR A 207 18.98 -10.58 38.34
CA THR A 207 20.24 -10.64 39.08
C THR A 207 20.26 -9.77 40.35
N GLY A 208 19.13 -9.13 40.70
CA GLY A 208 18.97 -8.38 41.94
C GLY A 208 19.14 -6.87 41.79
N SER A 209 19.36 -6.34 40.59
CA SER A 209 19.34 -4.90 40.36
C SER A 209 17.93 -4.35 40.59
N GLN A 210 17.81 -3.29 41.39
CA GLN A 210 16.57 -2.53 41.55
C GLN A 210 16.62 -1.32 40.62
N PRO A 211 15.88 -1.33 39.50
CA PRO A 211 15.77 -0.16 38.64
C PRO A 211 15.05 0.97 39.37
N ALA A 212 15.37 2.22 39.01
CA ALA A 212 14.65 3.37 39.54
C ALA A 212 13.17 3.32 39.09
N PRO A 213 12.22 3.96 39.81
CA PRO A 213 10.80 3.94 39.43
C PRO A 213 10.54 4.41 37.99
N ALA A 214 11.30 5.40 37.52
CA ALA A 214 11.22 5.90 36.15
C ALA A 214 11.71 4.89 35.10
N GLU A 215 12.72 4.08 35.44
CA GLU A 215 13.26 3.04 34.56
C GLU A 215 12.31 1.83 34.48
N GLU A 216 11.62 1.51 35.58
CA GLU A 216 10.60 0.46 35.59
C GLU A 216 9.38 0.86 34.73
N ASP A 217 8.92 2.11 34.83
CA ASP A 217 7.83 2.64 33.99
C ASP A 217 8.21 2.66 32.50
N ASP A 218 9.44 3.03 32.17
CA ASP A 218 9.94 2.98 30.79
C ASP A 218 10.00 1.54 30.25
N LEU A 219 10.51 0.60 31.06
CA LEU A 219 10.56 -0.82 30.70
C LEU A 219 9.15 -1.40 30.45
N ARG A 220 8.16 -1.05 31.28
CA ARG A 220 6.77 -1.47 31.09
C ARG A 220 6.20 -0.92 29.78
N LYS A 221 6.44 0.36 29.48
CA LYS A 221 6.03 0.97 28.20
C LYS A 221 6.68 0.27 27.01
N GLN A 222 7.97 -0.05 27.08
CA GLN A 222 8.67 -0.77 26.02
C GLN A 222 8.11 -2.19 25.81
N ILE A 223 7.79 -2.91 26.89
CA ILE A 223 7.14 -4.23 26.81
C ILE A 223 5.75 -4.12 26.17
N GLU A 224 4.95 -3.13 26.56
CA GLU A 224 3.64 -2.90 25.93
C GLU A 224 3.75 -2.51 24.45
N LEU A 225 4.71 -1.66 24.09
CA LEU A 225 4.96 -1.30 22.69
C LEU A 225 5.36 -2.51 21.85
N LEU A 226 6.24 -3.37 22.39
CA LEU A 226 6.63 -4.62 21.73
C LEU A 226 5.46 -5.59 21.65
N ARG A 227 4.62 -5.67 22.67
CA ARG A 227 3.39 -6.48 22.66
C ARG A 227 2.45 -6.01 21.55
N ALA A 228 2.23 -4.70 21.44
CA ALA A 228 1.38 -4.11 20.42
C ALA A 228 1.92 -4.33 18.99
N ARG A 229 3.25 -4.33 18.81
CA ARG A 229 3.89 -4.52 17.50
C ARG A 229 4.01 -5.98 17.06
N LEU A 230 4.49 -6.85 17.95
CA LEU A 230 4.81 -8.24 17.62
C LEU A 230 3.62 -9.19 17.85
N GLY A 231 2.65 -8.78 18.68
CA GLY A 231 1.62 -9.66 19.21
C GLY A 231 2.15 -10.54 20.34
N ASP A 232 1.24 -11.00 21.22
CA ASP A 232 1.60 -11.76 22.43
C ASP A 232 2.38 -13.04 22.11
N GLU A 233 1.97 -13.79 21.09
CA GLU A 233 2.56 -15.10 20.79
C GLU A 233 4.00 -15.02 20.26
N ARG A 234 4.31 -13.99 19.45
CA ARG A 234 5.68 -13.77 18.95
C ARG A 234 6.55 -13.17 20.04
N LEU A 235 6.04 -12.19 20.80
CA LEU A 235 6.77 -11.59 21.90
C LEU A 235 7.11 -12.62 22.98
N ARG A 236 6.15 -13.48 23.33
CA ARG A 236 6.33 -14.57 24.29
C ARG A 236 7.42 -15.54 23.86
N ARG A 237 7.38 -16.04 22.62
CA ARG A 237 8.42 -16.94 22.09
C ARG A 237 9.80 -16.27 22.09
N ALA A 238 9.88 -15.02 21.66
CA ALA A 238 11.13 -14.25 21.67
C ALA A 238 11.67 -14.07 23.11
N MET A 239 10.81 -13.71 24.07
CA MET A 239 11.20 -13.56 25.47
C MET A 239 11.61 -14.89 26.10
N HIS A 240 10.92 -16.00 25.80
CA HIS A 240 11.32 -17.33 26.27
C HIS A 240 12.69 -17.75 25.74
N GLN A 241 12.93 -17.58 24.44
CA GLN A 241 14.22 -17.89 23.83
C GLN A 241 15.36 -17.09 24.45
N ARG A 242 15.12 -15.81 24.78
CA ARG A 242 16.14 -14.91 25.33
C ARG A 242 16.31 -15.07 26.84
N LEU A 243 15.25 -15.11 27.61
CA LEU A 243 15.33 -15.13 29.07
C LEU A 243 15.55 -16.55 29.60
N GLY A 244 15.09 -17.58 28.89
CA GLY A 244 15.20 -18.97 29.33
C GLY A 244 14.68 -19.16 30.76
N VAL A 245 15.54 -19.67 31.64
CA VAL A 245 15.20 -19.89 33.06
C VAL A 245 14.89 -18.58 33.81
N VAL A 246 15.43 -17.44 33.36
CA VAL A 246 15.26 -16.13 33.99
C VAL A 246 13.81 -15.64 33.95
N ALA A 247 13.04 -16.08 32.95
CA ALA A 247 11.61 -15.76 32.86
C ALA A 247 10.81 -16.26 34.08
N ARG A 248 11.31 -17.28 34.79
CA ARG A 248 10.67 -17.81 36.00
C ARG A 248 10.94 -16.98 37.24
N HIS A 249 11.77 -15.94 37.20
CA HIS A 249 12.02 -15.09 38.36
C HIS A 249 10.76 -14.29 38.74
N SER A 250 10.41 -14.21 40.02
CA SER A 250 9.13 -13.63 40.49
C SER A 250 8.91 -12.20 39.98
N ARG A 251 9.91 -11.33 40.10
CA ARG A 251 9.88 -9.95 39.59
C ARG A 251 9.76 -9.84 38.06
N VAL A 252 10.46 -10.70 37.33
CA VAL A 252 10.37 -10.74 35.85
C VAL A 252 8.97 -11.16 35.42
N ARG A 253 8.37 -12.10 36.15
CA ARG A 253 6.99 -12.55 35.95
C ARG A 253 5.98 -11.43 36.19
N THR A 254 6.18 -10.62 37.22
CA THR A 254 5.31 -9.44 37.49
C THR A 254 5.38 -8.42 36.36
N LEU A 255 6.55 -8.21 35.76
CA LEU A 255 6.74 -7.26 34.67
C LEU A 255 6.22 -7.77 33.32
N LEU A 256 6.35 -9.08 33.05
CA LEU A 256 5.85 -9.72 31.82
C LEU A 256 4.35 -10.06 31.90
N GLY A 257 3.79 -10.19 33.10
CA GLY A 257 2.39 -10.59 33.30
C GLY A 257 2.07 -11.95 32.69
N GLU A 258 1.02 -12.02 31.87
CA GLU A 258 0.57 -13.23 31.18
C GLU A 258 1.59 -13.81 30.19
N LEU A 259 2.54 -12.99 29.71
CA LEU A 259 3.60 -13.43 28.79
C LEU A 259 4.60 -14.41 29.44
N ALA A 260 4.61 -14.50 30.77
CA ALA A 260 5.51 -15.40 31.50
C ALA A 260 4.84 -16.74 31.88
N ALA A 261 3.59 -16.98 31.46
CA ALA A 261 2.95 -18.27 31.64
C ALA A 261 3.70 -19.37 30.87
N PRO A 262 3.72 -20.63 31.33
CA PRO A 262 4.21 -21.76 30.54
C PRO A 262 3.29 -22.01 29.34
N GLU A 263 3.84 -22.40 28.18
CA GLU A 263 3.01 -22.79 27.02
C GLU A 263 2.00 -23.85 27.47
N PRO A 264 0.71 -23.75 27.07
CA PRO A 264 -0.21 -24.85 27.32
C PRO A 264 0.37 -26.07 26.62
N GLU A 265 0.72 -27.10 27.38
CA GLU A 265 1.19 -28.35 26.80
C GLU A 265 0.15 -28.82 25.78
N GLU A 266 0.54 -28.92 24.51
CA GLU A 266 -0.25 -29.60 23.50
C GLU A 266 -0.44 -31.05 23.95
N GLY A 267 -1.62 -31.34 24.51
CA GLY A 267 -2.28 -32.64 24.49
C GLY A 267 -1.39 -33.86 24.76
N GLY A 268 -0.85 -33.97 25.98
CA GLY A 268 -0.45 -35.27 26.53
C GLY A 268 -1.70 -36.15 26.68
N GLY A 269 -2.00 -36.93 25.65
CA GLY A 269 -3.10 -37.89 25.63
C GLY A 269 -3.05 -38.81 26.85
N GLU A 270 -3.97 -38.57 27.77
CA GLU A 270 -4.29 -39.40 28.92
C GLU A 270 -4.69 -40.80 28.43
N LYS A 271 -3.71 -41.71 28.32
CA LYS A 271 -3.99 -43.15 28.26
C LYS A 271 -4.48 -43.56 29.63
N ALA A 272 -5.79 -43.44 29.82
CA ALA A 272 -6.52 -44.05 30.90
C ALA A 272 -6.17 -45.54 30.97
N THR A 273 -5.51 -45.90 32.05
CA THR A 273 -5.33 -47.27 32.52
C THR A 273 -6.69 -47.84 32.90
N ALA A 274 -7.42 -48.38 31.93
CA ALA A 274 -8.56 -49.24 32.19
C ALA A 274 -8.06 -50.66 32.52
N ARG A 275 -7.94 -50.86 33.83
CA ARG A 275 -7.97 -52.13 34.55
C ARG A 275 -9.17 -52.97 34.07
N ASP A 276 -8.91 -54.05 33.35
CA ASP A 276 -9.90 -55.12 33.13
C ASP A 276 -9.52 -56.31 34.02
N GLU A 277 -10.16 -56.33 35.19
CA GLU A 277 -10.27 -57.51 36.05
C GLU A 277 -11.39 -58.38 35.46
N GLY A 278 -11.01 -59.45 34.75
CA GLY A 278 -11.91 -60.49 34.25
C GLY A 278 -11.38 -61.87 34.63
N ARG A 279 -11.85 -62.35 35.78
CA ARG A 279 -11.67 -63.70 36.37
C ARG A 279 -12.22 -64.82 35.48
N ASP A 280 -11.58 -65.99 35.62
CA ASP A 280 -12.14 -67.35 35.66
C ASP A 280 -13.65 -67.54 35.43
#